data_AF-A0A7W3QPD2-F1
#
_entry.id   AF-A0A7W3QPD2-F1
#
_cell.length_a   1.000
_cell.length_b   1.000
_cell.length_c   1.000
_cell.angle_alpha   90.00
_cell.angle_beta   90.00
_cell.angle_gamma   90.00
#
_symmetry.space_group_name_H-M   'P 1'
#
loop_
_entity.id
_entity.type
_entity.pdbx_description
1 polymer ?
#
loop_
_entity_poly.entity_id
_entity_poly.type
_entity_poly.pdbx_seq_one_letter_code
_entity_poly.pdbx_strand_id
1 'polypeptide(L)' 'MRGNRVVLTQTPDDIYVCRGESGRVLASFYAENDGWWTVFLPNGTTRRLYEPSGDEREVARRLLSGP' A
#
# COMPACT_ATOMS: atom_id res chain seq x y z
N MET A 1 -20.65 -3.20 1.40
CA MET A 1 -19.54 -2.54 2.11
C MET A 1 -19.55 -1.08 1.70
N ARG A 2 -19.81 -0.14 2.62
CA ARG A 2 -19.66 1.31 2.30
C ARG A 2 -18.18 1.51 1.98
N GLY A 3 -17.88 1.88 0.74
CA GLY A 3 -16.49 2.00 0.25
C GLY A 3 -15.78 3.10 1.01
N ASN A 4 -14.87 2.72 1.93
CA ASN A 4 -13.94 3.69 2.50
C ASN A 4 -13.08 4.22 1.37
N ARG A 5 -13.22 5.51 1.05
CA ARG A 5 -12.38 6.16 0.05
C ARG A 5 -10.93 6.09 0.54
N VAL A 6 -10.06 5.51 -0.28
CA VAL A 6 -8.61 5.52 -0.05
C VAL A 6 -7.96 6.39 -1.10
N VAL A 7 -7.05 7.24 -0.64
CA VAL A 7 -6.20 8.07 -1.49
C VAL A 7 -4.81 7.44 -1.48
N LEU A 8 -4.30 7.14 -2.67
CA LEU A 8 -2.93 6.70 -2.90
C LEU A 8 -2.11 7.90 -3.37
N THR A 9 -1.00 8.18 -2.69
CA THR A 9 -0.04 9.22 -3.10
C THR A 9 1.36 8.63 -3.15
N GLN A 10 2.19 9.11 -4.06
CA GLN A 10 3.61 8.76 -4.14
C GLN A 10 4.46 9.92 -3.59
N THR A 11 5.48 9.61 -2.80
CA THR A 11 6.49 10.58 -2.38
C THR A 11 7.58 10.72 -3.45
N PRO A 12 8.44 11.75 -3.40
CA PRO A 12 9.58 11.87 -4.32
C PRO A 12 10.59 10.72 -4.24
N ASP A 13 10.60 9.96 -3.14
CA ASP A 13 11.47 8.81 -2.91
C ASP A 13 10.81 7.48 -3.32
N ASP A 14 9.81 7.52 -4.20
CA ASP A 14 9.06 6.36 -4.70
C ASP A 14 8.34 5.52 -3.63
N ILE A 15 7.99 6.14 -2.50
CA ILE A 15 7.18 5.52 -1.46
C ILE A 15 5.71 5.84 -1.71
N TYR A 16 4.91 4.79 -1.83
CA TYR A 16 3.46 4.89 -1.91
C TYR A 16 2.85 4.93 -0.50
N VAL A 17 1.91 5.84 -0.28
CA VAL A 17 1.22 6.01 1.00
C VAL A 17 -0.29 5.93 0.79
N CYS A 18 -0.92 4.96 1.44
CA CYS A 18 -2.37 4.81 1.49
C CYS A 18 -2.93 5.63 2.65
N ARG A 19 -3.83 6.56 2.36
CA ARG A 19 -4.59 7.32 3.38
C ARG A 19 -6.07 7.02 3.28
N GLY A 20 -6.70 6.79 4.43
CA GLY A 20 -8.15 6.75 4.53
C GLY A 20 -8.76 8.14 4.43
N GLU A 21 -10.08 8.20 4.38
CA GLU A 21 -10.86 9.44 4.24
C GLU A 21 -10.53 10.51 5.30
N SER A 22 -10.20 10.11 6.53
CA SER A 22 -9.81 11.03 7.60
C SER A 22 -8.37 11.56 7.50
N GLY A 23 -7.63 11.20 6.44
CA GLY A 23 -6.20 11.49 6.29
C GLY A 23 -5.29 10.54 7.08
N ARG A 24 -5.86 9.61 7.87
CA ARG A 24 -5.09 8.59 8.59
C ARG A 24 -4.32 7.69 7.61
N VAL A 25 -3.03 7.50 7.87
CA VAL A 25 -2.19 6.54 7.13
C VAL A 25 -2.64 5.12 7.47
N LEU A 26 -2.92 4.34 6.43
CA LEU A 26 -3.35 2.94 6.51
C LEU A 26 -2.21 1.96 6.15
N ALA A 27 -1.28 2.39 5.29
CA ALA A 27 -0.06 1.67 4.95
C ALA A 27 0.89 2.59 4.19
N SER A 28 2.18 2.24 4.17
CA SER A 28 3.13 2.69 3.16
C SER A 28 3.86 1.51 2.55
N PHE A 29 4.31 1.64 1.31
CA PHE A 29 5.00 0.56 0.61
C PHE A 29 5.85 1.11 -0.53
N TYR A 30 6.87 0.35 -0.93
CA TYR A 30 7.73 0.68 -2.05
C TYR A 30 8.06 -0.58 -2.85
N ALA A 31 8.33 -0.40 -4.14
CA ALA A 31 8.74 -1.48 -5.02
C ALA A 31 10.20 -1.87 -4.73
N GLU A 32 10.44 -3.16 -4.60
CA GLU A 32 11.78 -3.73 -4.64
C GLU A 32 12.09 -4.16 -6.09
N ASN A 33 12.63 -5.35 -6.26
CA ASN A 33 12.98 -5.94 -7.55
C ASN A 33 12.01 -7.07 -7.88
N ASP A 34 11.90 -7.42 -9.16
CA ASP A 34 11.21 -8.63 -9.64
C ASP A 34 9.74 -8.75 -9.19
N GLY A 35 9.04 -7.62 -9.05
CA GLY A 35 7.62 -7.60 -8.62
C GLY A 35 7.41 -7.81 -7.13
N TRP A 36 8.48 -7.76 -6.31
CA TRP A 36 8.34 -7.72 -4.86
C TRP A 36 8.15 -6.31 -4.35
N TRP A 37 7.35 -6.19 -3.30
CA TRP A 37 7.05 -4.93 -2.63
C TRP A 37 7.23 -5.10 -1.13
N THR A 38 7.88 -4.14 -0.48
CA THR A 38 7.91 -4.07 0.99
C THR A 38 6.81 -3.14 1.47
N VAL A 39 6.06 -3.61 2.47
CA VAL A 39 4.89 -2.92 3.03
C VAL A 39 5.06 -2.71 4.52
N PHE A 40 4.78 -1.50 4.99
CA PHE A 40 4.70 -1.11 6.38
C PHE A 40 3.26 -0.80 6.77
N LEU A 41 2.79 -1.45 7.84
CA LEU A 41 1.47 -1.22 8.42
C LEU A 41 1.57 -0.34 9.68
N PRO A 42 0.52 0.42 10.03
CA PRO A 42 0.52 1.31 11.20
C PRO A 42 0.73 0.61 12.54
N ASN A 43 0.52 -0.71 12.61
CA ASN A 43 0.76 -1.52 13.81
C ASN A 43 2.24 -1.94 13.95
N GLY A 44 3.14 -1.40 13.12
CA GLY A 44 4.57 -1.75 13.10
C GLY A 44 4.88 -3.03 12.32
N THR A 45 3.88 -3.72 11.77
CA THR A 45 4.12 -4.92 10.96
C THR A 45 4.77 -4.53 9.63
N THR A 46 5.85 -5.22 9.29
CA THR A 46 6.46 -5.18 7.96
C THR A 46 6.25 -6.51 7.27
N ARG A 47 5.81 -6.50 6.00
CA ARG A 47 5.67 -7.71 5.20
C ARG A 47 6.02 -7.46 3.74
N ARG A 48 6.38 -8.53 3.04
CA ARG A 48 6.59 -8.51 1.58
C ARG A 48 5.32 -8.98 0.87
N LEU A 49 5.03 -8.36 -0.27
CA LEU A 49 3.93 -8.72 -1.15
C LEU A 49 4.46 -8.91 -2.56
N TYR A 50 4.05 -10.00 -3.21
CA TYR A 50 4.38 -10.26 -4.60
C TYR A 50 3.28 -9.73 -5.51
N GLU A 51 3.62 -8.79 -6.38
CA GLU A 51 2.77 -8.27 -7.45
C GLU A 51 3.60 -8.14 -8.74
N PRO A 52 3.62 -9.18 -9.59
CA PRO A 52 4.50 -9.26 -10.75
C PRO A 52 4.20 -8.23 -11.84
N SER A 53 2.99 -7.65 -11.86
CA SER A 53 2.68 -6.58 -12.80
C SER A 53 3.32 -5.25 -12.44
N GLY A 54 3.78 -5.09 -11.19
CA GLY A 54 4.25 -3.80 -10.68
C GLY A 54 3.13 -2.78 -10.48
N ASP A 55 1.86 -3.19 -10.45
CA ASP A 55 0.73 -2.29 -10.24
C ASP A 55 0.59 -1.91 -8.75
N GLU A 56 0.95 -0.68 -8.41
CA GLU A 56 0.86 -0.12 -7.07
C GLU A 56 -0.59 -0.11 -6.53
N ARG A 57 -1.58 -0.01 -7.41
CA ARG A 57 -3.00 0.00 -7.03
C ARG A 57 -3.46 -1.38 -6.62
N GLU A 58 -2.96 -2.42 -7.29
CA GLU A 58 -3.23 -3.81 -6.91
C GLU A 58 -2.57 -4.13 -5.56
N VAL A 59 -1.35 -3.66 -5.32
CA VAL A 59 -0.70 -3.73 -4.01
C VAL A 59 -1.58 -3.05 -2.96
N ALA A 60 -1.95 -1.78 -3.16
CA ALA A 60 -2.83 -1.04 -2.25
C ALA A 60 -4.15 -1.77 -1.99
N ARG A 61 -4.80 -2.31 -3.03
CA ARG A 61 -6.07 -3.05 -2.92
C ARG A 61 -5.94 -4.27 -2.03
N ARG A 62 -4.87 -5.07 -2.19
CA ARG A 62 -4.59 -6.26 -1.35
C ARG A 62 -4.30 -5.91 0.10
N LEU A 63 -3.72 -4.74 0.37
CA LEU A 63 -3.50 -4.27 1.75
C LEU A 63 -4.80 -3.92 2.47
N LEU A 64 -5.75 -3.35 1.74
CA LEU A 64 -6.98 -2.80 2.30
C LEU A 64 -8.12 -3.81 2.37
N SER A 65 -8.04 -4.87 1.57
CA SER A 65 -9.09 -5.90 1.50
C SER A 65 -9.01 -6.91 2.65
N GLY A 66 -7.95 -6.89 3.48
CA GLY A 66 -7.70 -7.92 4.49
C GLY A 66 -7.44 -9.30 3.86
N PRO A 67 -7.11 -10.33 4.66
CA PRO A 67 -7.26 -11.73 4.23
C PRO A 67 -8.72 -12.06 3.90
#